data_AF-J3MK78-F1
#
_entry.id   AF-J3MK78-F1
#
_cell.length_a   1.000
_cell.length_b   1.000
_cell.length_c   1.000
_cell.angle_alpha   90.00
_cell.angle_beta   90.00
_cell.angle_gamma   90.00
#
_symmetry.space_group_name_H-M   'P 1'
#
loop_
_entity.id
_entity.type
_entity.pdbx_description
1 polymer ?
#
loop_
_entity_poly.entity_id
_entity_poly.type
_entity_poly.pdbx_seq_one_letter_code
_entity_poly.pdbx_strand_id
1 'polypeptide(L)'
;RSDFDRVQDQFGLALGHLQHAVQKTIRRVFIRQSKPTPQTLVTPTSTSILLITTYETFFGTYPLSQVFDQTNPLTQTVHGRKVSCLGPGGLTGRTASFRSRDIHPSHYGRICPIDTSEGINVGLTGSLAIHARIDH
;
A
#
# COMPACT_ATOMS: atom_id res chain seq x y z
N ARG A 1 -9.93 -0.25 -0.87
CA ARG A 1 -8.61 -0.82 -1.23
C ARG A 1 -7.87 -1.05 0.05
N SER A 2 -7.52 -2.30 0.32
CA SER A 2 -6.76 -2.71 1.49
C SER A 2 -5.27 -2.44 1.27
N ASP A 3 -4.46 -2.45 2.34
CA ASP A 3 -3.00 -2.38 2.21
C ASP A 3 -2.45 -3.56 1.42
N PHE A 4 -3.08 -4.74 1.53
CA PHE A 4 -2.71 -5.93 0.78
C PHE A 4 -2.82 -5.70 -0.73
N ASP A 5 -3.89 -5.06 -1.20
CA ASP A 5 -4.04 -4.73 -2.63
C ASP A 5 -2.88 -3.82 -3.11
N ARG A 6 -2.45 -2.88 -2.26
CA ARG A 6 -1.35 -1.95 -2.59
C ARG A 6 -0.01 -2.66 -2.63
N VAL A 7 0.23 -3.57 -1.69
CA VAL A 7 1.39 -4.47 -1.71
C VAL A 7 1.38 -5.27 -3.02
N GLN A 8 0.23 -5.86 -3.37
CA GLN A 8 0.10 -6.66 -4.59
C GLN A 8 0.41 -5.85 -5.86
N ASP A 9 -0.05 -4.60 -5.95
CA ASP A 9 0.29 -3.74 -7.10
C ASP A 9 1.79 -3.44 -7.18
N GLN A 10 2.42 -3.08 -6.05
CA GLN A 10 3.84 -2.73 -6.00
C GLN A 10 4.71 -3.95 -6.31
N PHE A 11 4.34 -5.11 -5.79
CA PHE A 11 4.95 -6.38 -6.15
C PHE A 11 4.74 -6.73 -7.63
N GLY A 12 3.55 -6.50 -8.17
CA GLY A 12 3.26 -6.68 -9.60
C GLY A 12 4.18 -5.81 -10.48
N LEU A 13 4.37 -4.54 -10.11
CA LEU A 13 5.29 -3.63 -10.80
C LEU A 13 6.75 -4.14 -10.73
N ALA A 14 7.19 -4.56 -9.54
CA ALA A 14 8.54 -5.08 -9.34
C ALA A 14 8.79 -6.37 -10.14
N LEU A 15 7.78 -7.24 -10.24
CA LEU A 15 7.82 -8.43 -11.10
C LEU A 15 7.85 -8.06 -12.59
N GLY A 16 7.16 -7.00 -13.02
CA GLY A 16 7.27 -6.48 -14.38
C GLY A 16 8.68 -5.97 -14.71
N HIS A 17 9.30 -5.25 -13.77
CA HIS A 17 10.71 -4.82 -13.90
C HIS A 17 11.66 -6.02 -13.97
N LEU A 18 11.41 -7.04 -13.15
CA LEU A 18 12.15 -8.30 -13.17
C LEU A 18 12.03 -8.99 -14.54
N GLN A 19 10.82 -9.12 -15.07
CA GLN A 19 10.58 -9.71 -16.39
C GLN A 19 11.38 -8.98 -17.47
N HIS A 20 11.36 -7.65 -17.47
CA HIS A 20 12.10 -6.85 -18.45
C HIS A 20 13.62 -6.98 -18.30
N ALA A 21 14.13 -7.05 -17.08
CA ALA A 21 15.56 -7.30 -16.80
C ALA A 21 15.98 -8.69 -17.30
N VAL A 22 15.17 -9.72 -17.04
CA VAL A 22 15.41 -11.08 -17.52
C VAL A 22 15.39 -11.13 -19.05
N GLN A 23 14.40 -10.50 -19.70
CA GLN A 23 14.34 -10.42 -21.18
C GLN A 23 15.59 -9.76 -21.77
N LYS A 24 16.09 -8.67 -21.16
CA LYS A 24 17.35 -8.03 -21.58
C LYS A 24 18.54 -8.97 -21.43
N THR A 25 18.58 -9.76 -20.36
CA THR A 25 19.65 -10.74 -20.13
C THR A 25 19.57 -11.90 -21.13
N ILE A 26 18.38 -12.42 -21.43
CA ILE A 26 18.16 -13.43 -22.49
C ILE A 26 18.69 -12.92 -23.84
N ARG A 27 18.33 -11.69 -24.23
CA ARG A 27 18.84 -11.07 -25.47
C ARG A 27 20.38 -11.00 -25.49
N ARG A 28 21.01 -10.65 -24.37
CA ARG A 28 22.48 -10.60 -24.25
C ARG A 28 23.13 -11.99 -24.35
N VAL A 29 22.55 -13.01 -23.70
CA VAL A 29 23.05 -14.39 -23.73
C VAL A 29 22.94 -14.98 -25.13
N PHE A 30 21.84 -14.70 -25.84
CA PHE A 30 21.64 -15.12 -27.22
C PHE A 30 22.69 -14.55 -28.18
N ILE A 31 23.01 -13.24 -28.06
CA ILE A 31 24.08 -12.60 -28.84
C ILE A 31 25.45 -13.25 -28.57
N ARG A 32 25.70 -13.69 -27.33
CA ARG A 32 26.95 -14.34 -26.92
C ARG A 32 27.03 -15.84 -27.27
N GLN A 33 26.03 -16.40 -27.95
CA GLN A 33 25.92 -17.83 -28.30
C GLN A 33 26.18 -18.79 -27.11
N SER A 34 25.83 -18.35 -25.90
CA SER A 34 25.97 -19.14 -24.68
C SER A 34 24.68 -19.91 -24.40
N LYS A 35 24.78 -21.14 -23.90
CA LYS A 35 23.61 -21.93 -23.48
C LYS A 35 22.96 -21.25 -22.25
N PRO A 36 21.70 -20.78 -22.34
CA PRO A 36 21.06 -20.15 -21.20
C PRO A 36 20.74 -21.19 -20.12
N THR A 37 21.25 -20.99 -18.91
CA THR A 37 20.83 -21.72 -17.72
C THR A 37 19.93 -20.82 -16.86
N PRO A 38 18.92 -21.36 -16.17
CA PRO A 38 18.01 -20.54 -15.36
C PRO A 38 18.75 -19.70 -14.29
N GLN A 39 19.86 -20.22 -13.76
CA GLN A 39 20.73 -19.52 -12.80
C GLN A 39 21.51 -18.34 -13.40
N THR A 40 21.78 -18.33 -14.70
CA THR A 40 22.48 -17.22 -15.39
C THR A 40 21.51 -16.13 -15.87
N LEU A 41 20.23 -16.49 -16.04
CA LEU A 41 19.15 -15.57 -16.42
C LEU A 41 18.59 -14.79 -15.22
N VAL A 42 18.43 -15.49 -14.10
CA VAL A 42 18.05 -14.91 -12.81
C VAL A 42 19.35 -14.69 -12.04
N THR A 43 20.08 -13.62 -12.33
CA THR A 43 21.27 -13.29 -11.54
C THR A 43 20.80 -12.99 -10.11
N PRO A 44 21.11 -13.84 -9.12
CA PRO A 44 20.46 -13.82 -7.82
C PRO A 44 20.65 -12.48 -7.11
N THR A 45 21.75 -11.78 -7.36
CA THR A 45 22.04 -10.46 -6.80
C THR A 45 21.07 -9.40 -7.31
N SER A 46 21.01 -9.09 -8.61
CA SER A 46 20.17 -7.97 -9.08
C SER A 46 18.66 -8.21 -8.95
N THR A 47 18.20 -9.45 -9.10
CA THR A 47 16.76 -9.74 -9.11
C THR A 47 16.17 -9.93 -7.72
N SER A 48 16.89 -10.53 -6.78
CA SER A 48 16.44 -10.59 -5.38
C SER A 48 16.51 -9.21 -4.73
N ILE A 49 17.57 -8.44 -5.00
CA ILE A 49 17.73 -7.08 -4.47
C ILE A 49 16.55 -6.20 -4.90
N LEU A 50 16.07 -6.27 -6.15
CA LEU A 50 14.92 -5.47 -6.58
C LEU A 50 13.64 -5.81 -5.79
N LEU A 51 13.35 -7.08 -5.56
CA LEU A 51 12.16 -7.47 -4.79
C LEU A 51 12.31 -7.13 -3.31
N ILE A 52 13.47 -7.41 -2.72
CA ILE A 52 13.78 -7.09 -1.32
C ILE A 52 13.71 -5.57 -1.11
N THR A 53 14.34 -4.79 -1.97
CA THR A 53 14.30 -3.32 -1.87
C THR A 53 12.89 -2.77 -2.04
N THR A 54 12.08 -3.34 -2.93
CA THR A 54 10.67 -2.91 -3.07
C THR A 54 9.87 -3.22 -1.80
N TYR A 55 10.09 -4.38 -1.19
CA TYR A 55 9.47 -4.75 0.08
C TYR A 55 9.90 -3.81 1.22
N GLU A 56 11.21 -3.64 1.41
CA GLU A 56 11.77 -2.77 2.46
C GLU A 56 11.34 -1.32 2.29
N THR A 57 11.33 -0.80 1.06
CA THR A 57 10.89 0.58 0.80
C THR A 57 9.39 0.75 1.05
N PHE A 58 8.56 -0.23 0.70
CA PHE A 58 7.13 -0.20 1.00
C PHE A 58 6.91 -0.15 2.51
N PHE A 59 7.40 -1.12 3.27
CA PHE A 59 7.11 -1.16 4.71
C PHE A 59 7.84 -0.07 5.50
N GLY A 60 9.01 0.39 5.02
CA GLY A 60 9.82 1.41 5.70
C GLY A 60 9.41 2.85 5.42
N THR A 61 8.88 3.17 4.23
CA THR A 61 8.64 4.57 3.83
C THR A 61 7.22 4.87 3.35
N TYR A 62 6.38 3.85 3.16
CA TYR A 62 5.05 4.09 2.63
C TYR A 62 4.17 4.84 3.65
N PRO A 63 3.50 5.95 3.26
CA PRO A 63 2.73 6.77 4.22
C PRO A 63 1.60 6.05 4.97
N LEU A 64 1.14 4.92 4.44
CA LEU A 64 0.10 4.09 5.06
C LEU A 64 0.66 2.91 5.87
N SER A 65 1.95 2.61 5.75
CA SER A 65 2.65 1.68 6.64
C SER A 65 2.96 2.40 7.95
N GLN A 66 1.97 2.44 8.84
CA GLN A 66 2.05 3.18 10.10
C GLN A 66 2.59 2.29 11.23
N VAL A 67 3.34 2.92 12.14
CA VAL A 67 3.72 2.27 13.39
C VAL A 67 2.45 2.03 14.21
N PHE A 68 2.27 0.77 14.59
CA PHE A 68 1.08 0.31 15.28
C PHE A 68 1.05 0.84 16.72
N ASP A 69 -0.09 1.39 17.13
CA ASP A 69 -0.28 1.87 18.50
C ASP A 69 -0.68 0.72 19.43
N GLN A 70 0.21 0.41 20.37
CA GLN A 70 0.05 -0.67 21.35
C GLN A 70 -0.14 -0.17 22.78
N THR A 71 -0.56 1.09 22.96
CA THR A 71 -0.75 1.68 24.29
C THR A 71 -1.76 0.89 25.13
N ASN A 72 -2.86 0.45 24.52
CA ASN A 72 -3.85 -0.42 25.18
C ASN A 72 -4.65 -1.24 24.15
N PRO A 73 -5.42 -2.26 24.58
CA PRO A 73 -6.18 -3.11 23.65
C PRO A 73 -7.23 -2.35 22.81
N LEU A 74 -7.75 -1.24 23.33
CA LEU A 74 -8.72 -0.42 22.61
C LEU A 74 -8.05 0.39 21.50
N THR A 75 -6.91 1.03 21.76
CA THR A 75 -6.15 1.77 20.74
C THR A 75 -5.67 0.82 19.65
N GLN A 76 -5.27 -0.40 20.04
CA GLN A 76 -4.93 -1.47 19.11
C GLN A 76 -6.08 -1.79 18.14
N THR A 77 -7.30 -1.94 18.69
CA THR A 77 -8.50 -2.25 17.90
C THR A 77 -8.92 -1.09 17.01
N VAL A 78 -8.85 0.15 17.50
CA VAL A 78 -9.19 1.35 16.74
C VAL A 78 -8.19 1.57 15.61
N HIS A 79 -6.88 1.46 15.87
CA HIS A 79 -5.83 1.61 14.86
C HIS A 79 -5.98 0.59 13.74
N GLY A 80 -6.23 -0.68 14.07
CA GLY A 80 -6.44 -1.73 13.07
C GLY A 80 -7.74 -1.59 12.26
N ARG A 81 -8.70 -0.79 12.72
CA ARG A 81 -9.99 -0.53 12.04
C ARG A 81 -10.06 0.86 11.41
N LYS A 82 -8.94 1.57 11.38
CA LYS A 82 -8.85 2.94 10.87
C LYS A 82 -8.89 2.94 9.35
N VAL A 83 -9.63 3.89 8.79
CA VAL A 83 -9.72 4.17 7.37
C VAL A 83 -9.19 5.57 7.09
N SER A 84 -8.47 5.72 5.98
CA SER A 84 -7.84 6.97 5.59
C SER A 84 -8.09 7.26 4.11
N CYS A 85 -8.51 8.47 3.81
CA CYS A 85 -8.56 9.02 2.46
C CYS A 85 -7.21 9.60 2.01
N LEU A 86 -6.23 9.64 2.92
CA LEU A 86 -4.91 10.21 2.68
C LEU A 86 -3.95 9.20 2.03
N GLY A 87 -2.98 9.71 1.28
CA GLY A 87 -1.88 8.92 0.74
C GLY A 87 -1.77 8.97 -0.79
N PRO A 88 -0.87 8.17 -1.39
CA PRO A 88 -0.66 8.18 -2.83
C PRO A 88 -1.95 7.84 -3.58
N GLY A 89 -2.38 8.70 -4.52
CA GLY A 89 -3.64 8.56 -5.25
C GLY A 89 -4.91 8.95 -4.47
N GLY A 90 -4.76 9.43 -3.23
CA GLY A 90 -5.85 9.93 -2.38
C GLY A 90 -5.83 11.45 -2.23
N LEU A 91 -6.51 11.93 -1.19
CA LEU A 91 -6.54 13.34 -0.82
C LEU A 91 -5.31 13.72 0.01
N THR A 92 -5.03 15.02 0.08
CA THR A 92 -4.09 15.57 1.05
C THR A 92 -4.85 16.46 2.03
N GLY A 93 -4.39 16.51 3.29
CA GLY A 93 -5.03 17.34 4.31
C GLY A 93 -5.14 18.83 3.95
N ARG A 94 -4.30 19.34 3.05
CA ARG A 94 -4.33 20.74 2.59
C ARG A 94 -5.21 20.97 1.36
N THR A 95 -5.34 19.97 0.49
CA THR A 95 -6.07 20.09 -0.79
C THR A 95 -7.50 19.55 -0.71
N ALA A 96 -7.83 18.79 0.34
CA ALA A 96 -9.17 18.26 0.53
C ALA A 96 -10.23 19.37 0.68
N SER A 97 -11.30 19.27 -0.10
CA SER A 97 -12.40 20.22 -0.10
C SER A 97 -13.30 20.06 1.13
N PHE A 98 -14.12 21.07 1.41
CA PHE A 98 -15.09 21.02 2.50
C PHE A 98 -16.03 19.81 2.37
N ARG A 99 -16.57 19.58 1.18
CA ARG A 99 -17.49 18.47 0.90
C ARG A 99 -16.88 17.09 1.14
N SER A 100 -15.56 16.92 0.96
CA SER A 100 -14.90 15.65 1.27
C SER A 100 -14.73 15.37 2.77
N ARG A 101 -14.92 16.38 3.62
CA ARG A 101 -14.84 16.28 5.08
C ARG A 101 -16.21 16.13 5.75
N ASP A 102 -17.28 16.45 5.02
CA ASP A 102 -18.65 16.37 5.54
C ASP A 102 -19.09 14.93 5.77
N ILE A 103 -19.94 14.75 6.78
CA ILE A 103 -20.56 13.47 7.09
C ILE A 103 -21.74 13.27 6.14
N HIS A 104 -21.62 12.31 5.22
CA HIS A 104 -22.69 11.96 4.30
C HIS A 104 -23.65 10.95 4.95
N PRO A 105 -24.98 11.00 4.67
CA PRO A 105 -25.93 10.02 5.20
C PRO A 105 -25.58 8.55 4.91
N SER A 106 -24.85 8.29 3.82
CA SER A 106 -24.38 6.93 3.49
C SER A 106 -23.31 6.38 4.44
N HIS A 107 -22.76 7.20 5.33
CA HIS A 107 -21.83 6.75 6.36
C HIS A 107 -22.54 5.94 7.45
N TYR A 108 -23.85 6.12 7.60
CA TYR A 108 -24.63 5.45 8.62
C TYR A 108 -24.47 3.92 8.54
N GLY A 109 -24.01 3.33 9.64
CA GLY A 109 -23.74 1.89 9.74
C GLY A 109 -22.46 1.38 9.07
N ARG A 110 -21.68 2.25 8.40
CA ARG A 110 -20.45 1.89 7.68
C ARG A 110 -19.20 2.56 8.27
N ILE A 111 -19.26 3.88 8.47
CA ILE A 111 -18.15 4.69 8.99
C ILE A 111 -18.64 5.38 10.27
N CYS A 112 -17.79 5.42 11.29
CA CYS A 112 -18.04 6.10 12.53
C CYS A 112 -18.03 7.63 12.31
N PRO A 113 -19.12 8.36 12.56
CA PRO A 113 -19.18 9.81 12.33
C PRO A 113 -18.46 10.63 13.40
N ILE A 114 -18.19 10.02 14.56
CA ILE A 114 -17.59 10.68 15.73
C ILE A 114 -16.08 10.48 15.82
N ASP A 115 -15.58 9.34 15.36
CA ASP A 115 -14.16 8.99 15.46
C ASP A 115 -13.43 9.49 14.20
N THR A 116 -12.98 10.75 14.26
CA THR A 116 -12.17 11.40 13.22
C THR A 116 -10.99 12.12 13.85
N SER A 117 -9.91 12.30 13.09
CA SER A 117 -8.75 13.04 13.60
C SER A 117 -9.05 14.53 13.69
N GLU A 118 -8.40 15.23 14.62
CA GLU A 118 -8.54 16.67 14.77
C GLU A 118 -7.61 17.45 13.81
N GLY A 119 -7.88 18.75 13.66
CA GLY A 119 -7.04 19.67 12.89
C GLY A 119 -7.11 19.47 11.37
N ILE A 120 -5.96 19.53 10.70
CA ILE A 120 -5.86 19.55 9.22
C ILE A 120 -6.45 18.28 8.58
N ASN A 121 -6.47 17.16 9.32
CA ASN A 121 -6.93 15.87 8.82
C ASN A 121 -8.41 15.56 9.17
N VAL A 122 -9.13 16.52 9.75
CA VAL A 122 -10.55 16.33 10.11
C VAL A 122 -11.39 15.91 8.90
N GLY A 123 -12.19 14.86 9.09
CA GLY A 123 -13.05 14.26 8.08
C GLY A 123 -12.33 13.41 7.03
N LEU A 124 -10.99 13.31 7.05
CA LEU A 124 -10.21 12.56 6.07
C LEU A 124 -9.70 11.22 6.60
N THR A 125 -9.72 11.07 7.91
CA THR A 125 -9.42 9.84 8.64
C THR A 125 -10.58 9.55 9.57
N GLY A 126 -10.92 8.27 9.69
CA GLY A 126 -11.92 7.83 10.65
C GLY A 126 -11.85 6.33 10.87
N SER A 127 -12.89 5.78 11.49
CA SER A 127 -12.94 4.36 11.83
C SER A 127 -14.17 3.66 11.26
N LEU A 128 -14.04 2.37 10.98
CA LEU A 128 -15.18 1.54 10.58
C LEU A 128 -16.19 1.40 11.72
N ALA A 129 -17.48 1.46 11.40
CA ALA A 129 -18.54 1.19 12.37
C ALA A 129 -18.46 -0.25 12.89
N ILE A 130 -19.01 -0.54 14.08
CA ILE A 130 -18.83 -1.81 14.80
C ILE A 130 -19.15 -3.03 13.94
N HIS A 131 -20.26 -3.00 13.21
CA HIS A 131 -20.73 -4.11 12.36
C HIS A 131 -20.35 -3.96 10.88
N ALA A 132 -19.60 -2.92 10.52
CA ALA A 132 -19.20 -2.69 9.14
C ALA A 132 -18.21 -3.76 8.67
N ARG A 133 -18.42 -4.25 7.45
CA ARG A 133 -17.55 -5.19 6.73
C ARG A 133 -17.22 -4.60 5.37
N ILE A 134 -16.08 -5.00 4.83
CA ILE A 134 -15.64 -4.63 3.48
C ILE A 134 -16.08 -5.78 2.56
N ASP A 135 -16.87 -5.45 1.54
CA ASP A 135 -17.29 -6.41 0.52
C ASP A 135 -16.09 -6.78 -0.39
N HIS A 136 -16.16 -7.96 -1.01
CA HIS A 136 -15.12 -8.54 -1.87
C HIS A 136 -15.22 -8.08 -3.32
#